data_AF-A0A9D5JWG6-F1
#
_entry.id   AF-A0A9D5JWG6-F1
#
_cell.length_a   1.000
_cell.length_b   1.000
_cell.length_c   1.000
_cell.angle_alpha   90.00
_cell.angle_beta   90.00
_cell.angle_gamma   90.00
#
_symmetry.space_group_name_H-M   'P 1'
#
loop_
_entity.id
_entity.type
_entity.pdbx_description
1 polymer ?
#
loop_
_entity_poly.entity_id
_entity_poly.type
_entity_poly.pdbx_seq_one_letter_code
_entity_poly.pdbx_strand_id
1 'polypeptide(L)'
;MKKSDRISGNILGGSRAEIDKTMLAKAFVETHDFQALVNTTDFNFVVGRRGTGKSALFLKIFEYIKKNKTGYIYENTPQEYEQLALRATVERITSNYRSIRAITRVAWRVSILLDQLSHIQEHYKFKNSTKFDYLCEVSTKYEELLSVNIFSRTASIISECFSEDKSADEVPAQIAIKYDIEALHFAVNDSLLTIGRASYYLFDGLDEGWQPNKIATAVLG
;
A
#
# COMPACT_ATOMS: atom_id res chain seq x y z
N MET A 1 -35.01 7.44 -22.58
CA MET A 1 -33.94 6.54 -23.08
C MET A 1 -33.13 6.04 -21.90
N LYS A 2 -33.24 4.75 -21.56
CA LYS A 2 -32.50 4.11 -20.46
C LYS A 2 -31.03 3.93 -20.88
N LYS A 3 -30.10 4.37 -20.03
CA LYS A 3 -28.67 4.07 -20.17
C LYS A 3 -28.50 2.55 -20.01
N SER A 4 -28.00 1.90 -21.05
CA SER A 4 -27.58 0.51 -20.99
C SER A 4 -26.35 0.44 -20.09
N ASP A 5 -26.48 -0.15 -18.91
CA ASP A 5 -25.33 -0.64 -18.16
C ASP A 5 -24.58 -1.63 -19.06
N ARG A 6 -23.38 -1.26 -19.50
CA ARG A 6 -22.47 -2.22 -20.13
C ARG A 6 -22.05 -3.18 -19.02
N ILE A 7 -22.73 -4.32 -18.95
CA ILE A 7 -22.22 -5.51 -18.27
C ILE A 7 -21.04 -5.97 -19.14
N SER A 8 -19.84 -5.45 -18.87
CA SER A 8 -18.62 -6.06 -19.37
C SER A 8 -18.53 -7.44 -18.73
N GLY A 9 -18.93 -8.47 -19.48
CA GLY A 9 -18.77 -9.85 -19.08
C GLY A 9 -17.31 -10.12 -18.73
N ASN A 10 -17.10 -10.87 -17.66
CA ASN A 10 -15.77 -11.18 -17.15
C ASN A 10 -14.97 -11.95 -18.23
N ILE A 11 -13.98 -11.29 -18.84
CA ILE A 11 -13.30 -11.77 -20.05
C ILE A 11 -12.51 -13.06 -19.78
N LEU A 12 -12.18 -13.38 -18.52
CA LEU A 12 -11.40 -14.57 -18.15
C LEU A 12 -11.92 -15.36 -16.95
N GLY A 13 -13.20 -15.20 -16.58
CA GLY A 13 -13.85 -16.05 -15.58
C GLY A 13 -13.46 -15.75 -14.13
N GLY A 14 -14.44 -15.31 -13.36
CA GLY A 14 -14.25 -15.00 -11.94
C GLY A 14 -15.53 -14.45 -11.35
N SER A 15 -16.55 -15.29 -11.21
CA SER A 15 -17.73 -14.98 -10.39
C SER A 15 -17.36 -15.19 -8.91
N ARG A 16 -16.46 -14.34 -8.37
CA ARG A 16 -16.15 -14.36 -6.93
C ARG A 16 -17.18 -13.50 -6.21
N ALA A 17 -17.76 -14.04 -5.14
CA ALA A 17 -18.70 -13.30 -4.28
C ALA A 17 -18.06 -12.04 -3.67
N GLU A 18 -16.73 -12.00 -3.57
CA GLU A 18 -15.93 -10.87 -3.07
C GLU A 18 -16.07 -9.61 -3.94
N ILE A 19 -16.48 -9.74 -5.20
CA ILE A 19 -16.69 -8.62 -6.14
C ILE A 19 -18.01 -7.89 -5.85
N ASP A 20 -19.00 -8.58 -5.28
CA ASP A 20 -20.31 -8.00 -4.96
C ASP A 20 -20.28 -7.25 -3.62
N LYS A 21 -19.78 -6.01 -3.68
CA LYS A 21 -19.72 -5.09 -2.53
C LYS A 21 -21.11 -4.89 -1.88
N THR A 22 -22.21 -4.98 -2.64
CA THR A 22 -23.56 -4.77 -2.11
C THR A 22 -24.05 -5.96 -1.30
N MET A 23 -23.72 -7.18 -1.71
CA MET A 23 -23.99 -8.40 -0.96
C MET A 23 -23.16 -8.42 0.33
N LEU A 24 -21.85 -8.12 0.24
CA LEU A 24 -20.95 -8.09 1.39
C LEU A 24 -21.41 -7.09 2.45
N ALA A 25 -21.85 -5.89 2.03
CA ALA A 25 -22.33 -4.87 2.95
C ALA A 25 -23.61 -5.29 3.71
N LYS A 26 -24.49 -6.08 3.09
CA LYS A 26 -25.74 -6.59 3.69
C LYS A 26 -25.52 -7.82 4.58
N ALA A 27 -24.54 -8.66 4.24
CA ALA A 27 -24.26 -9.89 4.95
C ALA A 27 -23.36 -9.70 6.19
N PHE A 28 -22.78 -8.51 6.34
CA PHE A 28 -21.85 -8.24 7.44
C PHE A 28 -22.57 -8.10 8.79
N VAL A 29 -22.09 -8.85 9.78
CA VAL A 29 -22.45 -8.70 11.19
C VAL A 29 -21.25 -8.09 11.91
N GLU A 30 -21.50 -7.08 12.72
CA GLU A 30 -20.46 -6.40 13.47
C GLU A 30 -19.78 -7.35 14.47
N THR A 31 -18.46 -7.48 14.35
CA THR A 31 -17.66 -8.40 15.18
C THR A 31 -16.75 -7.63 16.14
N HIS A 32 -16.24 -8.34 17.15
CA HIS A 32 -15.19 -7.81 18.03
C HIS A 32 -13.94 -7.39 17.24
N ASP A 33 -13.60 -8.12 16.17
CA ASP A 33 -12.46 -7.80 15.31
C ASP A 33 -12.64 -6.46 14.60
N PHE A 34 -13.85 -6.17 14.12
CA PHE A 34 -14.16 -4.86 13.56
C PHE A 34 -13.97 -3.75 14.58
N GLN A 35 -14.50 -3.92 15.79
CA GLN A 35 -14.36 -2.95 16.88
C GLN A 35 -12.90 -2.73 17.28
N ALA A 36 -12.08 -3.79 17.31
CA ALA A 36 -10.65 -3.67 17.57
C ALA A 36 -9.96 -2.84 16.47
N LEU A 37 -10.26 -3.10 15.19
CA LEU A 37 -9.62 -2.45 14.05
C LEU A 37 -10.00 -0.97 13.87
N VAL A 38 -11.21 -0.56 14.27
CA VAL A 38 -11.62 0.85 14.15
C VAL A 38 -11.17 1.73 15.32
N ASN A 39 -10.91 1.12 16.48
CA ASN A 39 -10.57 1.83 17.73
C ASN A 39 -9.08 1.79 18.07
N THR A 40 -8.31 0.86 17.51
CA THR A 40 -6.87 0.71 17.78
C THR A 40 -6.06 0.83 16.49
N THR A 41 -4.79 1.23 16.63
CA THR A 41 -3.81 1.28 15.53
C THR A 41 -2.78 0.15 15.61
N ASP A 42 -2.98 -0.81 16.51
CA ASP A 42 -1.99 -1.84 16.84
C ASP A 42 -1.95 -2.97 15.80
N PHE A 43 -3.01 -3.10 14.99
CA PHE A 43 -3.15 -4.15 13.99
C PHE A 43 -2.84 -3.63 12.58
N ASN A 44 -1.79 -4.19 11.98
CA ASN A 44 -1.37 -3.86 10.61
C ASN A 44 -1.79 -4.92 9.58
N PHE A 45 -2.22 -6.11 10.02
CA PHE A 45 -2.59 -7.23 9.16
C PHE A 45 -3.79 -8.00 9.71
N VAL A 46 -4.68 -8.42 8.82
CA VAL A 46 -5.79 -9.32 9.12
C VAL A 46 -5.66 -10.57 8.25
N VAL A 47 -5.48 -11.73 8.88
CA VAL A 47 -5.30 -13.02 8.20
C VAL A 47 -6.43 -13.99 8.53
N GLY A 48 -6.79 -14.86 7.59
CA GLY A 48 -7.88 -15.82 7.76
C GLY A 48 -8.10 -16.68 6.52
N ARG A 49 -8.79 -17.81 6.66
CA ARG A 49 -9.08 -18.71 5.52
C ARG A 49 -9.94 -18.02 4.45
N ARG A 50 -9.95 -18.55 3.23
CA ARG A 50 -10.86 -18.09 2.18
C ARG A 50 -12.31 -18.24 2.66
N GLY A 51 -13.14 -17.21 2.42
CA GLY A 51 -14.55 -17.20 2.85
C GLY A 51 -14.81 -16.79 4.30
N THR A 52 -13.80 -16.38 5.08
CA THR A 52 -14.00 -15.91 6.47
C THR A 52 -14.46 -14.45 6.58
N GLY A 53 -14.91 -13.83 5.48
CA GLY A 53 -15.44 -12.47 5.50
C GLY A 53 -14.39 -11.34 5.59
N LYS A 54 -13.11 -11.60 5.29
CA LYS A 54 -12.05 -10.57 5.31
C LYS A 54 -12.36 -9.37 4.43
N SER A 55 -12.80 -9.60 3.19
CA SER A 55 -13.19 -8.52 2.28
C SER A 55 -14.45 -7.78 2.76
N ALA A 56 -15.37 -8.45 3.45
CA ALA A 56 -16.51 -7.77 4.07
C ALA A 56 -16.06 -6.86 5.23
N LEU A 57 -15.14 -7.35 6.06
CA LEU A 57 -14.51 -6.58 7.14
C LEU A 57 -13.73 -5.37 6.59
N PHE A 58 -12.96 -5.57 5.53
CA PHE A 58 -12.25 -4.52 4.81
C PHE A 58 -13.20 -3.41 4.34
N LEU A 59 -14.28 -3.77 3.64
CA LEU A 59 -15.29 -2.83 3.17
C LEU A 59 -15.90 -2.03 4.31
N LYS A 60 -16.17 -2.67 5.45
CA LYS A 60 -16.77 -2.00 6.62
C LYS A 60 -15.81 -1.05 7.32
N ILE A 61 -14.53 -1.41 7.41
CA ILE A 61 -13.48 -0.51 7.92
C ILE A 61 -13.35 0.70 6.99
N PHE A 62 -13.32 0.48 5.67
CA PHE A 62 -13.30 1.56 4.70
C PHE A 62 -14.52 2.49 4.85
N GLU A 63 -15.73 1.95 4.93
CA GLU A 63 -16.97 2.71 5.16
C GLU A 63 -16.91 3.51 6.47
N TYR A 64 -16.40 2.90 7.54
CA TYR A 64 -16.26 3.55 8.84
C TYR A 64 -15.26 4.71 8.79
N ILE A 65 -14.07 4.51 8.21
CA ILE A 65 -13.04 5.56 8.12
C ILE A 65 -13.57 6.70 7.24
N LYS A 66 -14.18 6.38 6.09
CA LYS A 66 -14.77 7.37 5.18
C LYS A 66 -15.85 8.21 5.86
N LYS A 67 -16.64 7.62 6.76
CA LYS A 67 -17.71 8.32 7.49
C LYS A 67 -17.22 9.12 8.69
N ASN A 68 -16.25 8.60 9.44
CA ASN A 68 -15.91 9.10 10.77
C ASN A 68 -14.53 9.76 10.89
N LYS A 69 -13.65 9.62 9.88
CA LYS A 69 -12.29 10.14 9.92
C LYS A 69 -12.06 11.14 8.78
N THR A 70 -11.34 12.21 9.09
CA THR A 70 -10.95 13.23 8.11
C THR A 70 -9.54 12.93 7.61
N GLY A 71 -9.41 12.52 6.35
CA GLY A 71 -8.13 12.18 5.76
C GLY A 71 -8.23 11.70 4.33
N TYR A 72 -7.09 11.33 3.77
CA TYR A 72 -6.99 10.56 2.53
C TYR A 72 -7.10 9.08 2.85
N ILE A 73 -7.85 8.34 2.04
CA ILE A 73 -8.06 6.90 2.20
C ILE A 73 -7.62 6.23 0.90
N TYR A 74 -6.65 5.33 1.01
CA TYR A 74 -6.06 4.62 -0.11
C TYR A 74 -6.45 3.15 -0.07
N GLU A 75 -7.38 2.76 -0.95
CA GLU A 75 -7.77 1.37 -1.17
C GLU A 75 -6.87 0.78 -2.26
N ASN A 76 -6.08 -0.22 -1.90
CA ASN A 76 -5.20 -0.92 -2.83
C ASN A 76 -5.56 -2.40 -2.86
N THR A 77 -5.87 -2.90 -4.05
CA THR A 77 -6.02 -4.34 -4.32
C THR A 77 -4.99 -4.71 -5.38
N PRO A 78 -3.84 -5.27 -5.00
CA PRO A 78 -2.79 -5.62 -5.94
C PRO A 78 -3.28 -6.61 -7.00
N GLN A 79 -2.91 -6.37 -8.25
CA GLN A 79 -3.08 -7.36 -9.29
C GLN A 79 -2.06 -8.50 -9.13
N GLU A 80 -2.41 -9.71 -9.54
CA GLU A 80 -1.55 -10.90 -9.39
C GLU A 80 -0.15 -10.69 -10.00
N TYR A 81 -0.07 -10.05 -11.18
CA TYR A 81 1.22 -9.78 -11.84
C TYR A 81 2.11 -8.81 -11.06
N GLU A 82 1.54 -7.88 -10.28
CA GLU A 82 2.28 -6.91 -9.47
C GLU A 82 2.93 -7.60 -8.27
N GLN A 83 2.18 -8.52 -7.65
CA GLN A 83 2.66 -9.32 -6.53
C GLN A 83 3.77 -10.28 -6.98
N LEU A 84 3.59 -10.92 -8.15
CA LEU A 84 4.60 -11.78 -8.75
C LEU A 84 5.88 -11.00 -9.08
N ALA A 85 5.76 -9.79 -9.63
CA ALA A 85 6.90 -8.93 -9.95
C ALA A 85 7.69 -8.52 -8.69
N LEU A 86 6.99 -8.06 -7.63
CA LEU A 86 7.63 -7.71 -6.37
C LEU A 86 8.35 -8.92 -5.75
N ARG A 87 7.69 -10.08 -5.74
CA ARG A 87 8.27 -11.32 -5.23
C ARG A 87 9.51 -11.73 -6.01
N ALA A 88 9.43 -11.76 -7.34
CA ALA A 88 10.56 -12.14 -8.19
C ALA A 88 11.76 -11.21 -8.00
N THR A 89 11.51 -9.91 -7.78
CA THR A 89 12.57 -8.95 -7.47
C THR A 89 13.28 -9.25 -6.17
N VAL A 90 12.53 -9.56 -5.11
CA VAL A 90 13.09 -9.90 -3.80
C VAL A 90 13.83 -11.25 -3.82
N GLU A 91 13.25 -12.27 -4.46
CA GLU A 91 13.84 -13.61 -4.56
C GLU A 91 15.16 -13.62 -5.33
N ARG A 92 15.35 -12.68 -6.28
CA ARG A 92 16.61 -12.47 -6.99
C ARG A 92 17.74 -12.00 -6.06
N ILE A 93 17.41 -11.29 -4.99
CA ILE A 93 18.36 -10.69 -4.06
C ILE A 93 18.73 -11.69 -2.97
N THR A 94 17.73 -12.34 -2.37
CA THR A 94 17.95 -13.24 -1.23
C THR A 94 16.76 -14.17 -0.99
N SER A 95 17.05 -15.35 -0.44
CA SER A 95 16.06 -16.30 0.07
C SER A 95 15.91 -16.24 1.60
N ASN A 96 16.70 -15.39 2.28
CA ASN A 96 16.69 -15.27 3.73
C ASN A 96 15.48 -14.44 4.20
N TYR A 97 14.60 -15.05 4.99
CA TYR A 97 13.42 -14.41 5.56
C TYR A 97 13.69 -13.06 6.23
N ARG A 98 14.76 -12.95 7.04
CA ARG A 98 15.07 -11.71 7.78
C ARG A 98 15.46 -10.58 6.83
N SER A 99 16.31 -10.89 5.85
CA SER A 99 16.75 -9.94 4.83
C SER A 99 15.57 -9.48 3.97
N ILE A 100 14.73 -10.42 3.50
CA ILE A 100 13.52 -10.11 2.73
C ILE A 100 12.65 -9.13 3.52
N ARG A 101 12.32 -9.48 4.76
CA ARG A 101 11.46 -8.67 5.63
C ARG A 101 12.02 -7.26 5.85
N ALA A 102 13.33 -7.15 6.07
CA ALA A 102 13.98 -5.87 6.26
C ALA A 102 13.94 -5.00 4.99
N ILE A 103 14.22 -5.60 3.83
CA ILE A 103 14.20 -4.93 2.52
C ILE A 103 12.79 -4.42 2.21
N THR A 104 11.80 -5.30 2.26
CA THR A 104 10.42 -4.95 1.88
C THR A 104 9.83 -3.93 2.84
N ARG A 105 10.05 -4.05 4.15
CA ARG A 105 9.58 -3.06 5.14
C ARG A 105 10.07 -1.64 4.83
N VAL A 106 11.36 -1.50 4.49
CA VAL A 106 11.94 -0.18 4.18
C VAL A 106 11.45 0.33 2.82
N ALA A 107 11.37 -0.54 1.81
CA ALA A 107 10.85 -0.19 0.49
C ALA A 107 9.37 0.23 0.52
N TRP A 108 8.54 -0.47 1.30
CA TRP A 108 7.13 -0.12 1.53
C TRP A 108 7.00 1.25 2.18
N ARG A 109 7.82 1.54 3.21
CA ARG A 109 7.81 2.85 3.88
C ARG A 109 8.08 3.97 2.89
N VAL A 110 9.10 3.84 2.03
CA VAL A 110 9.39 4.82 0.97
C VAL A 110 8.23 4.92 -0.01
N SER A 111 7.72 3.79 -0.47
CA SER A 111 6.65 3.74 -1.47
C SER A 111 5.38 4.44 -0.98
N ILE A 112 5.01 4.26 0.29
CA ILE A 112 3.90 4.94 0.94
C ILE A 112 4.16 6.44 1.06
N LEU A 113 5.36 6.86 1.45
CA LEU A 113 5.70 8.29 1.58
C LEU A 113 5.64 9.02 0.23
N LEU A 114 6.14 8.40 -0.84
CA LEU A 114 6.05 8.94 -2.19
C LEU A 114 4.59 8.96 -2.68
N ASP A 115 3.80 7.95 -2.35
CA ASP A 115 2.37 7.94 -2.65
C ASP A 115 1.63 9.08 -1.95
N GLN A 116 1.92 9.32 -0.67
CA GLN A 116 1.34 10.45 0.07
C GLN A 116 1.74 11.79 -0.55
N LEU A 117 2.99 11.91 -1.03
CA LEU A 117 3.48 13.11 -1.70
C LEU A 117 2.65 13.46 -2.94
N SER A 118 2.37 12.51 -3.84
CA SER A 118 1.59 12.79 -5.06
C SER A 118 0.23 13.41 -4.74
N HIS A 119 -0.42 12.96 -3.67
CA HIS A 119 -1.71 13.49 -3.22
C HIS A 119 -1.62 14.80 -2.46
N ILE A 120 -0.56 14.99 -1.68
CA ILE A 120 -0.29 16.26 -1.01
C ILE A 120 -0.12 17.36 -2.05
N GLN A 121 0.59 17.11 -3.15
CA GLN A 121 0.86 18.09 -4.20
C GLN A 121 -0.40 18.63 -4.88
N GLU A 122 -1.45 17.81 -5.00
CA GLU A 122 -2.74 18.22 -5.57
C GLU A 122 -3.53 19.15 -4.63
N HIS A 123 -3.17 19.21 -3.34
CA HIS A 123 -3.94 19.96 -2.36
C HIS A 123 -3.56 21.45 -2.33
N TYR A 124 -4.54 22.34 -2.44
CA TYR A 124 -4.33 23.80 -2.52
C TYR A 124 -3.56 24.43 -1.33
N LYS A 125 -3.61 23.80 -0.14
CA LYS A 125 -2.85 24.24 1.05
C LYS A 125 -1.39 23.76 1.07
N PHE A 126 -0.98 22.87 0.16
CA PHE A 126 0.37 22.30 0.16
C PHE A 126 1.46 23.38 0.08
N LYS A 127 1.23 24.43 -0.71
CA LYS A 127 2.10 25.61 -0.80
C LYS A 127 2.34 26.35 0.53
N ASN A 128 1.54 26.08 1.56
CA ASN A 128 1.72 26.67 2.88
C ASN A 128 2.60 25.82 3.80
N SER A 129 2.99 24.61 3.35
CA SER A 129 3.90 23.73 4.09
C SER A 129 5.28 24.36 4.20
N THR A 130 5.93 24.21 5.36
CA THR A 130 7.32 24.64 5.53
C THR A 130 8.30 23.79 4.72
N LYS A 131 7.80 22.69 4.15
CA LYS A 131 8.54 21.68 3.40
C LYS A 131 8.16 21.65 1.93
N PHE A 132 7.43 22.66 1.44
CA PHE A 132 6.98 22.75 0.07
C PHE A 132 8.14 22.61 -0.94
N ASP A 133 9.19 23.42 -0.82
CA ASP A 133 10.31 23.40 -1.78
C ASP A 133 11.03 22.04 -1.81
N TYR A 134 11.36 21.50 -0.64
CA TYR A 134 11.97 20.17 -0.51
C TYR A 134 11.11 19.08 -1.18
N LEU A 135 9.80 19.09 -0.94
CA LEU A 135 8.90 18.08 -1.52
C LEU A 135 8.69 18.26 -3.03
N CYS A 136 8.76 19.48 -3.56
CA CYS A 136 8.78 19.74 -5.00
C CYS A 136 10.06 19.21 -5.65
N GLU A 137 11.22 19.38 -5.00
CA GLU A 137 12.49 18.80 -5.46
C GLU A 137 12.44 17.26 -5.47
N VAL A 138 11.94 16.65 -4.38
CA VAL A 138 11.76 15.19 -4.28
C VAL A 138 10.83 14.69 -5.37
N SER A 139 9.72 15.38 -5.61
CA SER A 139 8.76 14.99 -6.65
C SER A 139 9.37 15.03 -8.05
N THR A 140 10.14 16.08 -8.35
CA THR A 140 10.87 16.16 -9.63
C THR A 140 11.92 15.06 -9.75
N LYS A 141 12.64 14.78 -8.66
CA LYS A 141 13.69 13.75 -8.63
C LYS A 141 13.16 12.33 -8.84
N TYR A 142 11.94 12.05 -8.37
CA TYR A 142 11.34 10.72 -8.38
C TYR A 142 10.03 10.65 -9.17
N GLU A 143 9.90 11.49 -10.20
CA GLU A 143 8.68 11.61 -11.04
C GLU A 143 8.22 10.25 -11.59
N GLU A 144 9.14 9.44 -12.11
CA GLU A 144 8.83 8.10 -12.64
C GLU A 144 8.24 7.19 -11.56
N LEU A 145 8.78 7.21 -10.35
CA LEU A 145 8.29 6.40 -9.22
C LEU A 145 6.91 6.88 -8.74
N LEU A 146 6.61 8.17 -8.84
CA LEU A 146 5.29 8.72 -8.48
C LEU A 146 4.21 8.28 -9.47
N SER A 147 4.56 8.01 -10.72
CA SER A 147 3.62 7.65 -11.79
C SER A 147 3.13 6.19 -11.75
N VAL A 148 3.83 5.31 -11.03
CA VAL A 148 3.51 3.88 -10.94
C VAL A 148 2.74 3.53 -9.66
N ASN A 149 2.02 2.41 -9.67
CA ASN A 149 1.32 1.93 -8.48
C ASN A 149 2.30 1.51 -7.37
N ILE A 150 1.81 1.38 -6.14
CA ILE A 150 2.63 1.15 -4.95
C ILE A 150 3.43 -0.17 -4.97
N PHE A 151 2.91 -1.24 -5.59
CA PHE A 151 3.61 -2.53 -5.67
C PHE A 151 4.74 -2.49 -6.69
N SER A 152 4.47 -1.93 -7.87
CA SER A 152 5.49 -1.69 -8.90
C SER A 152 6.56 -0.71 -8.39
N ARG A 153 6.15 0.36 -7.69
CA ARG A 153 7.06 1.31 -7.04
C ARG A 153 7.99 0.62 -6.05
N THR A 154 7.43 -0.23 -5.19
CA THR A 154 8.20 -1.01 -4.21
C THR A 154 9.23 -1.90 -4.91
N ALA A 155 8.83 -2.59 -5.97
CA ALA A 155 9.74 -3.43 -6.75
C ALA A 155 10.85 -2.61 -7.45
N SER A 156 10.53 -1.43 -7.99
CA SER A 156 11.52 -0.52 -8.59
C SER A 156 12.52 0.01 -7.55
N ILE A 157 12.04 0.48 -6.40
CA ILE A 157 12.90 0.94 -5.30
C ILE A 157 13.90 -0.14 -4.87
N ILE A 158 13.45 -1.38 -4.74
CA ILE A 158 14.31 -2.51 -4.37
C ILE A 158 15.33 -2.78 -5.48
N SER A 159 14.88 -2.82 -6.73
CA SER A 159 15.75 -3.13 -7.88
C SER A 159 16.82 -2.07 -8.09
N GLU A 160 16.49 -0.79 -7.95
CA GLU A 160 17.43 0.33 -8.13
C GLU A 160 18.48 0.43 -7.01
N CYS A 161 18.17 -0.10 -5.82
CA CYS A 161 19.06 -0.08 -4.65
C CYS A 161 19.84 -1.39 -4.49
N PHE A 162 19.67 -2.35 -5.40
CA PHE A 162 20.39 -3.61 -5.41
C PHE A 162 21.47 -3.61 -6.50
N SER A 163 22.62 -4.17 -6.17
CA SER A 163 23.71 -4.47 -7.10
C SER A 163 24.25 -5.86 -6.76
N GLU A 164 24.54 -6.69 -7.77
CA GLU A 164 24.98 -8.08 -7.57
C GLU A 164 26.26 -8.20 -6.72
N ASP A 165 27.08 -7.15 -6.69
CA ASP A 165 28.32 -7.09 -5.92
C ASP A 165 28.14 -6.86 -4.41
N LYS A 166 26.90 -6.56 -3.95
CA LYS A 166 26.62 -6.19 -2.56
C LYS A 166 25.78 -7.22 -1.83
N SER A 167 25.98 -7.29 -0.52
CA SER A 167 25.16 -8.15 0.34
C SER A 167 23.69 -7.68 0.36
N ALA A 168 22.77 -8.64 0.34
CA ALA A 168 21.34 -8.37 0.50
C ALA A 168 21.01 -7.60 1.79
N ASP A 169 21.81 -7.79 2.84
CA ASP A 169 21.62 -7.12 4.14
C ASP A 169 21.97 -5.62 4.10
N GLU A 170 22.68 -5.15 3.06
CA GLU A 170 23.00 -3.73 2.85
C GLU A 170 21.88 -2.98 2.11
N VAL A 171 21.00 -3.69 1.39
CA VAL A 171 19.93 -3.09 0.58
C VAL A 171 19.00 -2.19 1.41
N PRO A 172 18.55 -2.57 2.63
CA PRO A 172 17.72 -1.69 3.45
C PRO A 172 18.41 -0.35 3.78
N ALA A 173 19.71 -0.39 4.09
CA ALA A 173 20.49 0.80 4.38
C ALA A 173 20.65 1.68 3.12
N GLN A 174 20.86 1.06 1.95
CA GLN A 174 20.95 1.79 0.68
C GLN A 174 19.63 2.49 0.34
N ILE A 175 18.49 1.83 0.52
CA ILE A 175 17.18 2.46 0.36
C ILE A 175 17.03 3.63 1.34
N ALA A 176 17.38 3.42 2.62
CA ALA A 176 17.27 4.47 3.64
C ALA A 176 18.08 5.73 3.30
N ILE A 177 19.31 5.55 2.82
CA ILE A 177 20.21 6.64 2.45
C ILE A 177 19.75 7.31 1.15
N LYS A 178 19.41 6.55 0.11
CA LYS A 178 19.03 7.10 -1.21
C LYS A 178 17.82 8.01 -1.13
N TYR A 179 16.81 7.61 -0.35
CA TYR A 179 15.54 8.33 -0.24
C TYR A 179 15.48 9.28 0.97
N ASP A 180 16.51 9.29 1.82
CA ASP A 180 16.52 10.02 3.10
C ASP A 180 15.19 9.89 3.84
N ILE A 181 14.88 8.65 4.25
CA ILE A 181 13.54 8.28 4.72
C ILE A 181 13.06 9.16 5.87
N GLU A 182 13.96 9.57 6.76
CA GLU A 182 13.59 10.38 7.91
C GLU A 182 13.27 11.82 7.51
N ALA A 183 14.05 12.43 6.61
CA ALA A 183 13.73 13.75 6.07
C ALA A 183 12.42 13.72 5.26
N LEU A 184 12.24 12.71 4.42
CA LEU A 184 11.02 12.53 3.63
C LEU A 184 9.80 12.33 4.53
N HIS A 185 9.90 11.46 5.53
CA HIS A 185 8.83 11.23 6.50
C HIS A 185 8.46 12.52 7.25
N PHE A 186 9.45 13.26 7.75
CA PHE A 186 9.20 14.52 8.44
C PHE A 186 8.50 15.53 7.52
N ALA A 187 8.95 15.65 6.28
CA ALA A 187 8.41 16.59 5.32
C ALA A 187 6.97 16.28 4.90
N VAL A 188 6.68 15.00 4.64
CA VAL A 188 5.33 14.52 4.33
C VAL A 188 4.40 14.74 5.52
N ASN A 189 4.85 14.42 6.74
CA ASN A 189 4.05 14.60 7.94
C ASN A 189 3.76 16.09 8.24
N ASP A 190 4.74 16.98 8.14
CA ASP A 190 4.54 18.43 8.27
C ASP A 190 3.49 18.97 7.29
N SER A 191 3.54 18.49 6.05
CA SER A 191 2.60 18.89 5.00
C SER A 191 1.19 18.37 5.27
N LEU A 192 1.04 17.13 5.74
CA LEU A 192 -0.25 16.56 6.16
C LEU A 192 -0.85 17.32 7.34
N LEU A 193 -0.03 17.70 8.33
CA LEU A 193 -0.45 18.53 9.47
C LEU A 193 -0.90 19.92 9.02
N THR A 194 -0.14 20.56 8.12
CA THR A 194 -0.48 21.87 7.54
C THR A 194 -1.81 21.81 6.76
N ILE A 195 -2.03 20.73 6.03
CA ILE A 195 -3.27 20.49 5.30
C ILE A 195 -4.44 20.20 6.27
N GLY A 196 -4.15 19.59 7.42
CA GLY A 196 -5.13 19.13 8.40
C GLY A 196 -5.79 17.81 7.99
N ARG A 197 -5.04 16.91 7.34
CA ARG A 197 -5.52 15.61 6.85
C ARG A 197 -4.59 14.50 7.33
N ALA A 198 -5.16 13.40 7.83
CA ALA A 198 -4.44 12.15 8.02
C ALA A 198 -4.43 11.33 6.71
N SER A 199 -3.59 10.29 6.65
CA SER A 199 -3.55 9.34 5.54
C SER A 199 -3.76 7.92 6.05
N TYR A 200 -4.68 7.18 5.43
CA TYR A 200 -5.05 5.82 5.79
C TYR A 200 -4.81 4.89 4.59
N TYR A 201 -3.97 3.87 4.77
CA TYR A 201 -3.70 2.85 3.76
C TYR A 201 -4.42 1.56 4.11
N LEU A 202 -5.21 1.05 3.18
CA LEU A 202 -5.97 -0.17 3.31
C LEU A 202 -5.66 -1.08 2.12
N PHE A 203 -5.20 -2.29 2.40
CA PHE A 203 -4.92 -3.31 1.40
C PHE A 203 -5.88 -4.51 1.55
N ASP A 204 -6.51 -4.93 0.46
CA ASP A 204 -7.28 -6.19 0.39
C ASP A 204 -6.63 -7.13 -0.62
N GLY A 205 -6.72 -8.45 -0.38
CA GLY A 205 -6.20 -9.46 -1.31
C GLY A 205 -4.67 -9.54 -1.42
N LEU A 206 -3.94 -9.19 -0.34
CA LEU A 206 -2.48 -9.34 -0.28
C LEU A 206 -1.99 -10.79 -0.44
N ASP A 207 -2.88 -11.78 -0.32
CA ASP A 207 -2.62 -13.21 -0.48
C ASP A 207 -3.06 -13.77 -1.86
N GLU A 208 -3.58 -12.93 -2.76
CA GLU A 208 -4.03 -13.41 -4.07
C GLU A 208 -2.87 -13.89 -4.95
N GLY A 209 -2.96 -15.12 -5.46
CA GLY A 209 -1.88 -15.74 -6.24
C GLY A 209 -0.73 -16.27 -5.39
N TRP A 210 -0.84 -16.24 -4.04
CA TRP A 210 0.22 -16.67 -3.15
C TRP A 210 0.12 -18.16 -2.80
N GLN A 211 1.24 -18.86 -2.93
CA GLN A 211 1.44 -20.11 -2.21
C GLN A 211 2.06 -19.78 -0.85
N PRO A 212 1.49 -20.26 0.27
CA PRO A 212 1.98 -19.92 1.61
C PRO A 212 3.38 -20.51 1.81
N ASN A 213 4.40 -19.69 1.61
CA ASN A 213 5.80 -19.99 1.87
C ASN A 213 6.41 -18.88 2.72
N LYS A 214 7.59 -19.14 3.31
CA LYS A 214 8.26 -18.18 4.21
C LYS A 214 8.53 -16.83 3.53
N ILE A 215 8.81 -16.85 2.23
CA ILE A 215 9.15 -15.66 1.43
C ILE A 215 7.92 -14.78 1.25
N ALA A 216 6.78 -15.36 0.90
CA ALA A 216 5.51 -14.68 0.72
C ALA A 216 5.17 -13.87 1.99
N THR A 217 5.16 -14.50 3.16
CA THR A 217 4.89 -13.78 4.42
C THR A 217 5.91 -12.68 4.73
N ALA A 218 7.18 -12.85 4.33
CA ALA A 218 8.22 -11.85 4.55
C ALA A 218 8.02 -10.59 3.68
N VAL A 219 7.43 -10.71 2.50
CA VAL A 219 7.23 -9.60 1.56
C VAL A 219 6.21 -8.56 2.09
N LEU A 220 5.31 -8.99 2.97
CA LEU A 220 4.33 -8.09 3.60
C LEU A 220 4.93 -7.20 4.71
N GLY A 221 6.07 -7.59 5.30
CA GLY A 221 6.79 -6.81 6.31
C GLY A 221 6.61 -7.24 7.77
#